data_AF-A0A5L8V8R5-F1
#
_entry.id   AF-A0A5L8V8R5-F1
#
_cell.length_a   1.000
_cell.length_b   1.000
_cell.length_c   1.000
_cell.angle_alpha   90.00
_cell.angle_beta   90.00
_cell.angle_gamma   90.00
#
_symmetry.space_group_name_H-M   'P 1'
#
loop_
_entity.id
_entity.type
_entity.pdbx_description
1 polymer ?
#
loop_
_entity_poly.entity_id
_entity_poly.type
_entity_poly.pdbx_seq_one_letter_code
_entity_poly.pdbx_strand_id
1 'polypeptide(L)'
;GVERYANKKTFNHSISSNKRKISSSDSVKALNSILKIAPHKDYQNRSVAISQNGYFMIFNGDYLYNIFKPSRNLEKYFKDSAVLNKVEIIKWKFSIFA
;
A
#
# COMPACT_ATOMS: atom_id res chain seq x y z
N GLY A 1 1.09 18.15 5.09
CA GLY A 1 0.62 16.91 4.45
C GLY A 1 1.75 16.34 3.63
N VAL A 2 1.88 15.01 3.53
CA VAL A 2 2.92 14.38 2.69
C VAL A 2 2.34 14.18 1.30
N GLU A 3 2.93 14.82 0.29
CA GLU A 3 2.60 14.58 -1.13
C GLU A 3 3.23 13.27 -1.60
N ARG A 4 2.47 12.45 -2.34
CA ARG A 4 2.93 11.16 -2.87
C ARG A 4 2.76 11.13 -4.39
N TYR A 5 3.79 10.68 -5.10
CA TYR A 5 3.86 10.77 -6.56
C TYR A 5 3.69 9.38 -7.22
N ALA A 6 2.82 9.32 -8.23
CA ALA A 6 2.64 8.14 -9.09
C ALA A 6 2.74 8.56 -10.56
N ASN A 7 3.73 8.04 -11.29
CA ASN A 7 3.88 8.27 -12.74
C ASN A 7 3.31 7.07 -13.53
N LYS A 8 2.82 7.27 -14.76
CA LYS A 8 2.33 6.20 -15.65
C LYS A 8 3.35 5.04 -15.82
N LYS A 9 4.66 5.29 -15.73
CA LYS A 9 5.69 4.23 -15.74
C LYS A 9 5.67 3.33 -14.49
N THR A 10 5.20 3.86 -13.36
CA THR A 10 5.27 3.24 -12.03
C THR A 10 4.18 2.20 -11.78
N PHE A 11 3.00 2.41 -12.38
CA PHE A 11 1.96 1.39 -12.51
C PHE A 11 2.46 0.10 -13.19
N ASN A 12 3.55 0.20 -13.95
CA ASN A 12 4.05 -0.84 -14.83
C ASN A 12 5.44 -1.36 -14.42
N HIS A 13 6.00 -0.90 -13.30
CA HIS A 13 7.38 -1.20 -12.90
C HIS A 13 7.61 -2.63 -12.39
N SER A 14 6.55 -3.42 -12.23
CA SER A 14 6.65 -4.86 -12.07
C SER A 14 5.76 -5.57 -13.08
N ILE A 15 6.22 -6.71 -13.59
CA ILE A 15 5.41 -7.64 -14.40
C ILE A 15 4.09 -7.97 -13.68
N SER A 16 4.09 -7.95 -12.35
CA SER A 16 2.89 -8.18 -11.53
C SER A 16 1.91 -7.01 -11.50
N SER A 17 2.37 -5.76 -11.65
CA SER A 17 1.51 -4.56 -11.64
C SER A 17 0.81 -4.40 -13.00
N ASN A 18 1.56 -4.60 -14.09
CA ASN A 18 1.04 -4.69 -15.46
C ASN A 18 0.00 -5.81 -15.65
N LYS A 19 0.19 -6.97 -14.99
CA LYS A 19 -0.76 -8.09 -15.04
C LYS A 19 -2.03 -7.88 -14.21
N ARG A 20 -2.04 -6.94 -13.26
CA ARG A 20 -3.13 -6.81 -12.28
C ARG A 20 -4.26 -5.84 -12.68
N LYS A 21 -4.19 -5.24 -13.88
CA LYS A 21 -5.24 -4.36 -14.47
C LYS A 21 -5.89 -3.42 -13.43
N ILE A 22 -5.06 -2.73 -12.65
CA ILE A 22 -5.57 -1.82 -11.61
C ILE A 22 -5.87 -0.48 -12.26
N SER A 23 -7.09 0.02 -12.09
CA SER A 23 -7.46 1.32 -12.61
C SER A 23 -6.70 2.44 -11.89
N SER A 24 -6.46 3.55 -12.59
CA SER A 24 -5.86 4.74 -11.99
C SER A 24 -6.73 5.29 -10.85
N SER A 25 -8.05 5.26 -11.01
CA SER A 25 -9.02 5.70 -10.00
C SER A 25 -8.96 4.85 -8.73
N ASP A 26 -8.85 3.53 -8.84
CA ASP A 26 -8.74 2.64 -7.67
C ASP A 26 -7.43 2.85 -6.91
N SER A 27 -6.35 3.16 -7.63
CA SER A 27 -5.05 3.44 -7.02
C SER A 27 -5.06 4.78 -6.28
N VAL A 28 -5.68 5.82 -6.86
CA VAL A 28 -5.89 7.09 -6.16
C VAL A 28 -6.75 6.90 -4.91
N LYS A 29 -7.83 6.12 -5.01
CA LYS A 29 -8.65 5.76 -3.83
C LYS A 29 -7.85 5.01 -2.77
N ALA A 30 -6.96 4.10 -3.18
CA ALA A 30 -6.11 3.35 -2.25
C ALA A 30 -5.11 4.26 -1.53
N LEU A 31 -4.43 5.15 -2.26
CA LEU A 31 -3.51 6.13 -1.69
C LEU A 31 -4.20 7.05 -0.69
N ASN A 32 -5.40 7.53 -1.02
CA ASN A 32 -6.20 8.39 -0.15
C ASN A 32 -6.84 7.65 1.04
N SER A 33 -6.78 6.32 1.07
CA SER A 33 -7.39 5.48 2.11
C SER A 33 -6.39 4.57 2.81
N ILE A 34 -5.10 4.93 2.83
CA ILE A 34 -4.08 4.23 3.62
C ILE A 34 -4.51 4.20 5.09
N LEU A 35 -4.59 2.99 5.65
CA LEU A 35 -4.90 2.76 7.06
C LEU A 35 -3.62 2.76 7.90
N LYS A 36 -2.60 2.06 7.44
CA LYS A 36 -1.31 1.94 8.11
C LYS A 36 -0.18 1.68 7.14
N ILE A 37 1.01 2.07 7.57
CA ILE A 37 2.26 1.97 6.83
C ILE A 37 3.37 1.53 7.79
N ALA A 38 4.38 0.84 7.28
CA ALA A 38 5.56 0.44 8.04
C ALA A 38 6.76 0.24 7.11
N PRO A 39 8.00 0.31 7.61
CA PRO A 39 9.17 -0.16 6.87
C PRO A 39 9.01 -1.62 6.44
N HIS A 40 9.50 -1.96 5.25
CA HIS A 40 9.55 -3.33 4.77
C HIS A 40 10.64 -4.11 5.51
N LYS A 41 10.33 -5.31 6.00
CA LYS A 41 11.27 -6.09 6.84
C LYS A 41 12.55 -6.52 6.09
N ASP A 42 12.42 -6.91 4.82
CA ASP A 42 13.54 -7.41 4.01
C ASP A 42 14.23 -6.35 3.13
N TYR A 43 13.66 -5.14 3.02
CA TYR A 43 14.16 -4.10 2.09
C TYR A 43 14.22 -2.74 2.77
N GLN A 44 15.42 -2.31 3.15
CA GLN A 44 15.64 -1.10 3.98
C GLN A 44 15.07 0.19 3.37
N ASN A 45 15.09 0.33 2.04
CA ASN A 45 14.61 1.55 1.35
C ASN A 45 13.13 1.48 0.99
N ARG A 46 12.40 0.47 1.47
CA ARG A 46 10.99 0.27 1.12
C ARG A 46 10.10 0.35 2.35
N SER A 47 8.87 0.77 2.11
CA SER A 47 7.79 0.68 3.07
C SER A 47 6.61 -0.06 2.48
N VAL A 48 5.80 -0.66 3.34
CA VAL A 48 4.59 -1.39 2.99
C VAL A 48 3.41 -0.70 3.63
N ALA A 49 2.28 -0.66 2.93
CA ALA A 49 1.05 -0.07 3.44
C ALA A 49 -0.17 -0.90 3.04
N ILE A 50 -1.25 -0.74 3.80
CA ILE A 50 -2.56 -1.26 3.41
C ILE A 50 -3.60 -0.16 3.39
N SER A 51 -4.54 -0.26 2.45
CA SER A 51 -5.65 0.68 2.30
C SER A 51 -6.99 0.07 2.71
N GLN A 52 -7.95 0.95 2.97
CA GLN A 52 -9.32 0.56 3.31
C GLN A 52 -10.02 -0.17 2.16
N ASN A 53 -9.71 0.18 0.90
CA ASN A 53 -10.26 -0.49 -0.29
C ASN A 53 -9.54 -1.82 -0.64
N GLY A 54 -8.73 -2.35 0.27
CA GLY A 54 -8.22 -3.72 0.22
C GLY A 54 -6.90 -3.90 -0.54
N TYR A 55 -6.17 -2.82 -0.80
CA TYR A 55 -4.90 -2.89 -1.50
C TYR A 55 -3.74 -2.97 -0.52
N PHE A 56 -2.77 -3.79 -0.89
CA PHE A 56 -1.42 -3.77 -0.37
C PHE A 56 -0.55 -2.92 -1.31
N MET A 57 0.26 -2.06 -0.73
CA MET A 57 1.13 -1.13 -1.44
C MET A 57 2.56 -1.28 -0.95
N ILE A 58 3.52 -1.13 -1.86
CA ILE A 58 4.95 -1.04 -1.57
C ILE A 58 5.42 0.30 -2.09
N PHE A 59 6.13 1.06 -1.27
CA PHE A 59 6.79 2.30 -1.67
C PHE A 59 8.31 2.15 -1.63
N ASN A 60 9.00 2.97 -2.41
CA ASN A 60 10.44 3.20 -2.34
C ASN A 60 10.65 4.71 -2.12
N GLY A 61 10.88 5.14 -0.88
CA GLY A 61 10.68 6.53 -0.51
C GLY A 61 9.23 6.97 -0.76
N ASP A 62 9.05 8.08 -1.48
CA ASP A 62 7.72 8.63 -1.83
C ASP A 62 7.08 8.01 -3.08
N TYR A 63 7.81 7.09 -3.73
CA TYR A 63 7.42 6.48 -4.99
C TYR A 63 6.60 5.20 -4.76
N LEU A 64 5.40 5.11 -5.36
CA LEU A 64 4.62 3.87 -5.36
C LEU A 64 5.29 2.81 -6.25
N TYR A 65 5.95 1.84 -5.63
CA TYR A 65 6.67 0.77 -6.30
C TYR A 65 5.75 -0.35 -6.78
N ASN A 66 4.77 -0.75 -5.96
CA ASN A 66 3.83 -1.80 -6.32
C ASN A 66 2.50 -1.58 -5.59
N ILE A 67 1.40 -2.01 -6.22
CA ILE A 67 0.06 -1.99 -5.66
C ILE A 67 -0.71 -3.21 -6.14
N PHE A 68 -1.41 -3.89 -5.24
CA PHE A 68 -2.25 -5.04 -5.58
C PHE A 68 -3.23 -5.43 -4.48
N LYS A 69 -4.28 -6.18 -4.86
CA LYS A 69 -5.09 -6.93 -3.89
C LYS A 69 -4.46 -8.31 -3.67
N PRO A 70 -4.02 -8.66 -2.46
CA PRO A 70 -3.53 -10.00 -2.17
C PRO A 70 -4.69 -11.01 -2.23
N SER A 71 -4.42 -12.24 -2.69
CA SER A 71 -5.38 -13.35 -2.65
C SER A 71 -5.60 -13.89 -1.24
N ARG A 72 -4.59 -13.73 -0.37
CA ARG A 72 -4.63 -14.06 1.05
C ARG A 72 -5.02 -12.85 1.90
N ASN A 73 -5.38 -13.09 3.15
CA ASN A 73 -5.76 -12.04 4.11
C ASN A 73 -4.75 -10.87 4.11
N LEU A 74 -5.26 -9.65 3.87
CA LEU A 74 -4.47 -8.43 3.72
C LEU A 74 -3.67 -8.07 4.98
N GLU A 75 -4.26 -8.27 6.16
CA GLU A 75 -3.62 -8.00 7.44
C GLU A 75 -2.45 -8.97 7.68
N LYS A 76 -2.66 -10.26 7.38
CA LYS A 76 -1.59 -11.25 7.44
C LYS A 76 -0.46 -10.91 6.46
N TYR A 77 -0.81 -10.53 5.23
CA TYR A 77 0.18 -10.09 4.24
C TYR A 77 1.01 -8.91 4.76
N PHE A 78 0.36 -7.91 5.38
CA PHE A 78 1.05 -6.78 5.98
C PHE A 78 2.00 -7.20 7.08
N LYS A 79 1.54 -8.02 8.02
CA LYS A 79 2.37 -8.51 9.13
C LYS A 79 3.57 -9.33 8.64
N ASP A 80 3.38 -10.11 7.58
CA ASP A 80 4.45 -10.90 6.98
C ASP A 80 5.54 -10.03 6.31
N SER A 81 5.25 -8.79 5.92
CA SER A 81 6.17 -7.91 5.17
C SER A 81 6.63 -6.69 5.96
N ALA A 82 5.96 -6.32 7.05
CA ALA A 82 6.21 -5.12 7.83
C ALA A 82 7.16 -5.35 9.02
N VAL A 83 7.95 -4.34 9.35
CA VAL A 83 8.63 -4.22 10.65
C VAL A 83 7.59 -3.79 11.70
N LEU A 84 7.05 -4.76 12.45
CA LEU A 84 5.85 -4.58 13.28
C LEU A 84 5.98 -3.54 14.41
N ASN A 85 7.17 -3.33 14.95
CA ASN A 85 7.41 -2.33 16.00
C ASN A 85 7.57 -0.90 15.46
N LYS A 86 7.52 -0.72 14.14
CA LYS A 86 7.61 0.58 13.44
C LYS A 86 6.37 0.87 12.59
N VAL A 87 5.22 0.33 13.00
CA VAL A 87 3.96 0.55 12.31
C VAL A 87 3.40 1.91 12.68
N GLU A 88 3.07 2.70 11.67
CA GLU A 88 2.37 3.97 11.79
C GLU A 88 0.90 3.79 11.36
N ILE A 89 -0.02 4.17 12.24
CA ILE A 89 -1.46 4.17 11.96
C ILE A 89 -1.82 5.55 11.41
N ILE A 90 -2.25 5.58 10.15
CA ILE A 90 -2.57 6.82 9.41
C ILE A 90 -4.06 7.15 9.51
N LYS A 91 -4.91 6.13 9.39
CA LYS A 91 -6.36 6.25 9.56
C LYS A 91 -6.86 5.15 10.48
N TRP A 92 -7.51 5.57 11.55
CA TRP A 92 -8.32 4.68 12.36
C TRP A 92 -9.56 4.31 11.54
N LYS A 93 -9.89 3.00 11.47
CA LYS A 93 -11.22 2.60 11.02
C LYS A 93 -12.20 3.09 12.08
N PHE A 94 -12.79 4.27 11.89
CA PHE A 94 -14.04 4.58 12.56
C PHE A 94 -15.08 3.62 11.98
N SER A 95 -15.29 2.50 12.65
CA SER A 95 -16.54 1.77 12.53
C SER A 95 -17.60 2.72 13.09
N ILE A 96 -18.27 3.45 12.20
CA ILE A 96 -19.52 4.10 12.56
C ILE A 96 -20.46 2.94 12.82
N PHE A 97 -20.67 2.61 14.10
CA PHE A 97 -21.78 1.76 14.49
C PHE A 97 -23.04 2.52 14.05
N ALA A 98 -23.76 1.92 13.10
CA ALA A 98 -25.07 2.36 12.66
C ALA A 98 -26.09 2.20 13.78
#